data_AF-A0AAF1C3Y3-F1
#
_entry.id   AF-A0AAF1C3Y3-F1
#
_cell.length_a   1.000
_cell.length_b   1.000
_cell.length_c   1.000
_cell.angle_alpha   90.00
_cell.angle_beta   90.00
_cell.angle_gamma   90.00
#
_symmetry.space_group_name_H-M   'P 1'
#
loop_
_entity.id
_entity.type
_entity.pdbx_description
1 polymer ?
#
loop_
_entity_poly.entity_id
_entity_poly.type
_entity_poly.pdbx_seq_one_letter_code
_entity_poly.pdbx_strand_id
1 'polypeptide(L)'
;MSGPVPPSGLHGIFEGVLYPLRFHKGGWAFRSDHPAAGFMADGDVFVRMIAADDHVECFGFRHTGIYRGLEVAVLPRPTGDLALVSTDRTATDQGFTAHELRRGGTDWRTTVRAGDPGLRVTSVRRPLPVPWADNPEEVLPPRGGGQSATARGTRPDGPARGLSPSAFRKNGLYAQRESAEYRLVRQRDGWVLHTDRPEDGFTRRHDRYVRAVAPDEQLECFTLAHTGVFHGLVVRVDPGNAGLVQLSTRDRRALEDGFIPFGFERREIQEYVRTVAVDDPGLSITTTRTPVPAPWTQDAPRAAGTTLPPSWGAFTHALAETFRDVSDRTYLIIMSASDPRRYVQLAGGPTLLHAEAPGTDVVADADEDALHAADWAPPGPAQPSWTWELEQPAAGTGLTALAERCVKALRHAYGISGPSALVYRAWRDPETMLPGETWSAEHMETYDRGSSALELPSLGLPSV
;
A
#
# COMPACT_ATOMS: atom_id res chain seq x y z
N MET A 1 10.25 31.75 30.14
CA MET A 1 9.05 30.91 30.32
C MET A 1 9.06 29.89 29.19
N SER A 2 9.29 28.62 29.51
CA SER A 2 9.28 27.55 28.50
C SER A 2 7.82 27.25 28.17
N GLY A 3 7.40 27.51 26.93
CA GLY A 3 6.09 27.08 26.44
C GLY A 3 5.96 25.54 26.49
N PRO A 4 4.74 25.00 26.35
CA PRO A 4 4.55 23.55 26.28
C PRO A 4 5.42 22.96 25.16
N VAL A 5 6.06 21.82 25.44
CA VAL A 5 6.83 21.09 24.41
C VAL A 5 5.84 20.66 23.32
N PRO A 6 6.03 21.06 22.05
CA PRO A 6 5.12 20.67 20.98
C PRO A 6 4.98 19.15 20.93
N PRO A 7 3.78 18.63 20.66
CA PRO A 7 3.58 17.19 20.59
C PRO A 7 4.32 16.59 19.40
N SER A 8 4.56 15.28 19.47
CA SER A 8 5.15 14.51 18.38
C SER A 8 4.22 14.48 17.15
N GLY A 9 4.82 14.49 15.95
CA GLY A 9 4.11 14.29 14.69
C GLY A 9 4.18 15.48 13.73
N LEU A 10 3.36 15.42 12.68
CA LEU A 10 3.34 16.43 11.63
C LEU A 10 2.54 17.67 12.04
N HIS A 11 3.10 18.85 11.76
CA HIS A 11 2.52 20.15 12.02
C HIS A 11 2.57 21.04 10.79
N GLY A 12 1.65 22.00 10.75
CA GLY A 12 1.57 23.04 9.73
C GLY A 12 1.30 24.39 10.37
N ILE A 13 1.68 25.46 9.67
CA ILE A 13 1.31 26.82 10.05
C ILE A 13 0.13 27.25 9.19
N PHE A 14 -0.92 27.76 9.83
CA PHE A 14 -2.04 28.40 9.16
C PHE A 14 -2.31 29.75 9.82
N GLU A 15 -2.35 30.83 9.02
CA GLU A 15 -2.51 32.21 9.48
C GLU A 15 -1.54 32.59 10.63
N GLY A 16 -0.31 32.08 10.58
CA GLY A 16 0.73 32.36 11.59
C GLY A 16 0.61 31.55 12.88
N VAL A 17 -0.36 30.64 12.98
CA VAL A 17 -0.57 29.77 14.14
C VAL A 17 -0.18 28.32 13.81
N LEU A 18 0.50 27.67 14.75
CA LEU A 18 0.91 26.27 14.66
C LEU A 18 -0.28 25.34 14.95
N TYR A 19 -0.55 24.40 14.04
CA TYR A 19 -1.54 23.36 14.26
C TYR A 19 -0.97 21.97 13.96
N PRO A 20 -1.36 20.93 14.71
CA PRO A 20 -1.13 19.56 14.30
C PRO A 20 -1.90 19.25 13.00
N LEU A 21 -1.22 18.56 12.08
CA LEU A 21 -1.82 18.05 10.86
C LEU A 21 -2.27 16.60 11.08
N ARG A 22 -3.50 16.31 10.67
CA ARG A 22 -4.09 14.97 10.77
C ARG A 22 -4.90 14.66 9.52
N PHE A 23 -4.88 13.38 9.13
CA PHE A 23 -5.81 12.88 8.14
C PHE A 23 -7.20 12.74 8.79
N HIS A 24 -8.21 13.33 8.16
CA HIS A 24 -9.55 13.47 8.71
C HIS A 24 -10.59 13.33 7.59
N LYS A 25 -11.49 12.35 7.71
CA LYS A 25 -12.60 12.10 6.77
C LYS A 25 -12.19 12.13 5.28
N GLY A 26 -11.06 11.48 4.96
CA GLY A 26 -10.59 11.33 3.59
C GLY A 26 -9.70 12.46 3.07
N GLY A 27 -9.26 13.39 3.93
CA GLY A 27 -8.24 14.37 3.53
C GLY A 27 -7.45 14.97 4.69
N TRP A 28 -6.40 15.70 4.38
CA TRP A 28 -5.57 16.39 5.35
C TRP A 28 -6.26 17.62 5.91
N ALA A 29 -6.12 17.79 7.22
CA ALA A 29 -6.71 18.91 7.93
C ALA A 29 -5.79 19.45 9.02
N PHE A 30 -5.90 20.75 9.25
CA PHE A 30 -5.47 21.35 10.50
C PHE A 30 -6.45 20.93 11.61
N ARG A 31 -5.93 20.48 12.74
CA ARG A 31 -6.73 20.13 13.92
C ARG A 31 -6.44 21.10 15.07
N SER A 32 -7.49 21.47 15.80
CA SER A 32 -7.43 22.27 17.02
C SER A 32 -8.33 21.67 18.09
N ASP A 33 -7.94 21.81 19.34
CA ASP A 33 -8.72 21.50 20.54
C ASP A 33 -9.56 22.69 21.02
N HIS A 34 -9.32 23.87 20.45
CA HIS A 34 -10.06 25.11 20.71
C HIS A 34 -10.68 25.67 19.43
N PRO A 35 -11.82 26.39 19.50
CA PRO A 35 -12.40 27.07 18.35
C PRO A 35 -11.39 28.02 17.68
N ALA A 36 -11.29 27.94 16.36
CA ALA A 36 -10.43 28.80 15.55
C ALA A 36 -11.17 29.25 14.28
N ALA A 37 -10.85 30.44 13.77
CA ALA A 37 -11.50 30.98 12.58
C ALA A 37 -11.24 30.08 11.35
N GLY A 38 -12.32 29.74 10.63
CA GLY A 38 -12.25 28.83 9.47
C GLY A 38 -12.20 27.34 9.81
N PHE A 39 -12.27 26.96 11.09
CA PHE A 39 -12.37 25.57 11.53
C PHE A 39 -13.83 25.22 11.84
N MET A 40 -14.24 24.01 11.48
CA MET A 40 -15.57 23.47 11.77
C MET A 40 -15.47 22.50 12.95
N ALA A 41 -16.46 22.51 13.84
CA ALA A 41 -16.54 21.53 14.92
C ALA A 41 -16.90 20.15 14.35
N ASP A 42 -16.16 19.12 14.77
CA ASP A 42 -16.47 17.71 14.51
C ASP A 42 -16.22 16.89 15.77
N GLY A 43 -17.31 16.60 16.52
CA GLY A 43 -17.20 16.03 17.86
C GLY A 43 -16.51 16.99 18.83
N ASP A 44 -15.50 16.49 19.54
CA ASP A 44 -14.73 17.24 20.55
C ASP A 44 -13.53 18.01 19.97
N VAL A 45 -13.42 18.11 18.65
CA VAL A 45 -12.30 18.76 17.97
C VAL A 45 -12.78 19.74 16.92
N PHE A 46 -11.94 20.73 16.61
CA PHE A 46 -12.16 21.69 15.53
C PHE A 46 -11.21 21.36 14.39
N VAL A 47 -11.73 21.28 13.17
CA VAL A 47 -11.01 20.81 12.00
C VAL A 47 -11.18 21.78 10.83
N ARG A 48 -10.08 22.11 10.16
CA ARG A 48 -10.09 22.82 8.88
C ARG A 48 -9.41 21.95 7.84
N MET A 49 -10.21 21.44 6.89
CA MET A 49 -9.68 20.72 5.73
C MET A 49 -8.77 21.64 4.93
N ILE A 50 -7.62 21.10 4.53
CA ILE A 50 -6.63 21.80 3.70
C ILE A 50 -7.13 21.75 2.27
N ALA A 51 -7.04 22.87 1.56
CA ALA A 51 -7.27 22.93 0.11
C ALA A 51 -5.95 22.91 -0.65
N ALA A 52 -6.01 22.52 -1.93
CA ALA A 52 -4.84 22.41 -2.81
C ALA A 52 -4.08 23.73 -2.98
N ASP A 53 -4.74 24.87 -2.80
CA ASP A 53 -4.16 26.21 -2.85
C ASP A 53 -3.71 26.75 -1.47
N ASP A 54 -3.90 26.01 -0.38
CA ASP A 54 -3.36 26.38 0.92
C ASP A 54 -1.82 26.21 0.92
N HIS A 55 -1.09 27.29 1.13
CA HIS A 55 0.36 27.23 1.35
C HIS A 55 0.65 26.72 2.77
N VAL A 56 0.91 25.43 2.92
CA VAL A 56 1.19 24.80 4.22
C VAL A 56 2.63 24.34 4.30
N GLU A 57 3.42 24.98 5.16
CA GLU A 57 4.75 24.49 5.50
C GLU A 57 4.63 23.33 6.50
N CYS A 58 5.07 22.14 6.11
CA CYS A 58 5.00 20.92 6.92
C CYS A 58 6.30 20.65 7.68
N PHE A 59 6.19 20.24 8.94
CA PHE A 59 7.37 20.01 9.79
C PHE A 59 7.04 19.16 11.01
N GLY A 60 8.08 18.49 11.52
CA GLY A 60 8.08 17.85 12.83
C GLY A 60 8.98 18.60 13.80
N PHE A 61 9.01 18.12 15.05
CA PHE A 61 9.95 18.60 16.05
C PHE A 61 10.88 17.47 16.49
N ARG A 62 12.16 17.79 16.61
CA ARG A 62 13.11 16.98 17.37
C ARG A 62 13.36 17.68 18.70
N HIS A 63 13.13 16.98 19.79
CA HIS A 63 13.35 17.54 21.13
C HIS A 63 14.56 16.89 21.78
N THR A 64 15.48 17.72 22.23
CA THR A 64 16.61 17.32 23.07
C THR A 64 16.54 18.10 24.36
N GLY A 65 17.18 17.63 25.41
CA GLY A 65 17.16 18.32 26.68
C GLY A 65 18.31 17.97 27.61
N ILE A 66 18.42 18.75 28.66
CA ILE A 66 19.28 18.48 29.81
C ILE A 66 18.37 18.21 31.01
N TYR A 67 18.43 17.00 31.56
CA TYR A 67 17.72 16.62 32.79
C TYR A 67 18.72 16.51 33.94
N ARG A 68 18.67 17.44 34.89
CA ARG A 68 19.57 17.49 36.06
C ARG A 68 21.05 17.29 35.71
N GLY A 69 21.49 17.90 34.61
CA GLY A 69 22.87 17.84 34.11
C GLY A 69 23.16 16.73 33.09
N LEU A 70 22.20 15.84 32.81
CA LEU A 70 22.33 14.74 31.86
C LEU A 70 21.69 15.07 30.51
N GLU A 71 22.38 14.80 29.41
CA GLU A 71 21.80 14.90 28.06
C GLU A 71 20.76 13.80 27.81
N VAL A 72 19.59 14.21 27.31
CA VAL A 72 18.47 13.32 27.02
C VAL A 72 17.80 13.68 25.70
N ALA A 73 17.34 12.66 24.97
CA ALA A 73 16.29 12.82 23.99
C ALA A 73 14.94 12.94 24.72
N VAL A 74 14.08 13.84 24.26
CA VAL A 74 12.78 14.11 24.89
C VAL A 74 11.68 13.68 23.93
N LEU A 75 10.77 12.84 24.39
CA LEU A 75 9.69 12.28 23.58
C LEU A 75 8.34 12.63 24.25
N PRO A 76 7.59 13.61 23.70
CA PRO A 76 6.26 13.95 24.18
C PRO A 76 5.30 12.77 24.04
N ARG A 77 4.56 12.46 25.10
CA ARG A 77 3.52 11.42 25.11
C ARG A 77 2.12 12.03 24.99
N PRO A 78 1.12 11.30 24.47
CA PRO A 78 -0.26 11.78 24.38
C PRO A 78 -0.88 12.16 25.73
N THR A 79 -0.39 11.59 26.84
CA THR A 79 -0.85 11.88 28.19
C THR A 79 -0.40 13.25 28.72
N GLY A 80 0.48 13.95 27.99
CA GLY A 80 1.11 15.20 28.44
C GLY A 80 2.42 15.00 29.21
N ASP A 81 2.79 13.76 29.53
CA ASP A 81 4.09 13.44 30.10
C ASP A 81 5.20 13.40 29.04
N LEU A 82 6.45 13.52 29.48
CA LEU A 82 7.63 13.47 28.65
C LEU A 82 8.44 12.20 28.98
N ALA A 83 8.63 11.34 27.99
CA ALA A 83 9.60 10.25 28.10
C ALA A 83 10.99 10.79 27.81
N LEU A 84 11.94 10.52 28.70
CA LEU A 84 13.34 10.90 28.56
C LEU A 84 14.15 9.65 28.24
N VAL A 85 15.05 9.76 27.27
CA VAL A 85 15.94 8.67 26.86
C VAL A 85 17.37 9.17 26.91
N SER A 86 18.25 8.45 27.60
CA SER A 86 19.69 8.70 27.62
C SER A 86 20.44 7.44 27.19
N THR A 87 21.59 7.63 26.54
CA THR A 87 22.54 6.55 26.26
C THR A 87 23.66 6.47 27.31
N ASP A 88 23.63 7.34 28.32
CA ASP A 88 24.60 7.37 29.41
C ASP A 88 24.13 6.49 30.58
N ARG A 89 24.96 5.54 30.99
CA ARG A 89 24.69 4.62 32.09
C ARG A 89 24.52 5.33 33.44
N THR A 90 25.15 6.50 33.63
CA THR A 90 25.02 7.31 34.85
C THR A 90 23.59 7.82 35.08
N ALA A 91 22.71 7.75 34.05
CA ALA A 91 21.29 8.02 34.19
C ALA A 91 20.59 7.16 35.27
N THR A 92 21.15 5.99 35.58
CA THR A 92 20.64 5.10 36.64
C THR A 92 20.65 5.80 38.01
N ASP A 93 21.64 6.66 38.28
CA ASP A 93 21.74 7.43 39.54
C ASP A 93 20.62 8.46 39.68
N GLN A 94 19.94 8.77 38.58
CA GLN A 94 18.80 9.68 38.51
C GLN A 94 17.46 8.94 38.36
N GLY A 95 17.45 7.62 38.56
CA GLY A 95 16.24 6.79 38.54
C GLY A 95 15.77 6.36 37.14
N PHE A 96 16.64 6.40 36.13
CA PHE A 96 16.30 5.85 34.82
C PHE A 96 16.46 4.32 34.83
N THR A 97 15.55 3.65 34.14
CA THR A 97 15.56 2.19 33.99
C THR A 97 16.28 1.80 32.70
N ALA A 98 17.15 0.81 32.78
CA ALA A 98 17.85 0.26 31.62
C ALA A 98 16.87 -0.49 30.71
N HIS A 99 16.98 -0.27 29.41
CA HIS A 99 16.24 -0.94 28.35
C HIS A 99 17.23 -1.43 27.29
N GLU A 100 17.27 -2.73 27.08
CA GLU A 100 18.11 -3.33 26.03
C GLU A 100 17.54 -3.03 24.64
N LEU A 101 18.44 -2.62 23.74
CA LEU A 101 18.10 -2.33 22.36
C LEU A 101 18.25 -3.58 21.50
N ARG A 102 17.30 -3.80 20.59
CA ARG A 102 17.25 -4.97 19.70
C ARG A 102 18.49 -5.19 18.82
N ARG A 103 19.37 -4.19 18.66
CA ARG A 103 20.63 -4.26 17.88
C ARG A 103 21.90 -4.32 18.75
N GLY A 104 21.74 -4.59 20.05
CA GLY A 104 22.81 -4.49 21.03
C GLY A 104 23.00 -3.05 21.52
N GLY A 105 23.40 -2.94 22.78
CA GLY A 105 23.43 -1.67 23.51
C GLY A 105 22.23 -1.50 24.44
N THR A 106 22.32 -0.52 25.33
CA THR A 106 21.32 -0.22 26.35
C THR A 106 21.05 1.26 26.29
N ASP A 107 19.78 1.65 26.32
CA ASP A 107 19.40 3.01 26.66
C ASP A 107 18.72 3.03 28.03
N TRP A 108 18.68 4.20 28.65
CA TRP A 108 18.10 4.41 29.95
C TRP A 108 16.91 5.33 29.77
N ARG A 109 15.77 4.95 30.34
CA ARG A 109 14.50 5.66 30.14
C ARG A 109 13.86 6.02 31.47
N THR A 110 13.21 7.18 31.49
CA THR A 110 12.29 7.55 32.58
C THR A 110 11.16 8.41 32.02
N THR A 111 10.14 8.66 32.82
CA THR A 111 9.02 9.54 32.46
C THR A 111 8.92 10.66 33.48
N VAL A 112 8.81 11.90 33.00
CA VAL A 112 8.62 13.08 33.84
C VAL A 112 7.40 13.86 33.37
N ARG A 113 6.82 14.68 34.25
CA ARG A 113 5.72 15.58 33.85
C ARG A 113 6.25 16.73 33.01
N ALA A 114 5.43 17.23 32.08
CA ALA A 114 5.73 18.48 31.40
C ALA A 114 5.88 19.62 32.43
N GLY A 115 6.98 20.37 32.34
CA GLY A 115 7.31 21.43 33.30
C GLY A 115 8.13 20.99 34.51
N ASP A 116 8.66 19.76 34.53
CA ASP A 116 9.61 19.32 35.56
C ASP A 116 10.78 20.32 35.68
N PRO A 117 11.06 20.87 36.88
CA PRO A 117 12.08 21.92 37.06
C PRO A 117 13.51 21.42 36.79
N GLY A 118 13.73 20.10 36.82
CA GLY A 118 14.98 19.46 36.48
C GLY A 118 15.24 19.34 34.97
N LEU A 119 14.22 19.54 34.13
CA LEU A 119 14.32 19.36 32.68
C LEU A 119 14.36 20.71 31.94
N ARG A 120 15.40 20.91 31.14
CA ARG A 120 15.46 21.97 30.13
C ARG A 120 15.37 21.36 28.75
N VAL A 121 14.40 21.79 27.94
CA VAL A 121 14.14 21.23 26.61
C VAL A 121 14.44 22.27 25.52
N THR A 122 15.12 21.81 24.48
CA THR A 122 15.29 22.52 23.21
C THR A 122 14.51 21.77 22.14
N SER A 123 13.61 22.47 21.45
CA SER A 123 12.82 21.90 20.35
C SER A 123 13.29 22.51 19.04
N VAL A 124 13.74 21.67 18.10
CA VAL A 124 14.20 22.10 16.79
C VAL A 124 13.19 21.65 15.74
N ARG A 125 12.70 22.62 14.96
CA ARG A 125 11.83 22.37 13.80
C ARG A 125 12.62 21.62 12.73
N ARG A 126 12.02 20.55 12.21
CA ARG A 126 12.55 19.73 11.11
C ARG A 126 11.56 19.83 9.96
N PRO A 127 11.92 20.44 8.82
CA PRO A 127 11.08 20.44 7.64
C PRO A 127 10.73 19.00 7.26
N LEU A 128 9.46 18.78 6.94
CA LEU A 128 8.96 17.50 6.42
C LEU A 128 8.24 17.79 5.11
N PRO A 129 8.29 16.86 4.15
CA PRO A 129 7.54 17.01 2.91
C PRO A 129 6.05 17.12 3.21
N VAL A 130 5.35 17.84 2.34
CA VAL A 130 3.89 17.95 2.40
C VAL A 130 3.31 16.58 2.04
N PRO A 131 2.56 15.91 2.93
CA PRO A 131 2.13 14.52 2.71
C PRO A 131 1.23 14.33 1.47
N TRP A 132 0.47 15.36 1.12
CA TRP A 132 -0.43 15.35 -0.02
C TRP A 132 0.20 15.94 -1.29
N ALA A 133 1.51 16.22 -1.30
CA ALA A 133 2.20 16.67 -2.51
C ALA A 133 2.03 15.67 -3.66
N ASP A 134 2.00 14.38 -3.33
CA ASP A 134 1.86 13.28 -4.29
C ASP A 134 0.43 12.71 -4.36
N ASN A 135 -0.49 13.22 -3.53
CA ASN A 135 -1.90 12.80 -3.45
C ASN A 135 -2.82 14.04 -3.32
N PRO A 136 -2.95 14.89 -4.35
CA PRO A 136 -3.69 16.14 -4.28
C PRO A 136 -5.21 15.94 -4.02
N GLU A 137 -5.74 14.74 -4.24
CA GLU A 137 -7.09 14.34 -3.87
C GLU A 137 -7.31 14.26 -2.35
N GLU A 138 -6.23 14.14 -1.57
CA GLU A 138 -6.27 14.18 -0.10
C GLU A 138 -6.42 15.60 0.43
N VAL A 139 -6.49 16.62 -0.44
CA VAL A 139 -6.87 17.99 -0.08
C VAL A 139 -8.07 18.44 -0.90
N LEU A 140 -8.81 19.40 -0.36
CA LEU A 140 -9.96 19.95 -1.06
C LEU A 140 -9.53 20.66 -2.35
N PRO A 141 -10.39 20.70 -3.39
CA PRO A 141 -10.11 21.48 -4.59
C PRO A 141 -9.89 22.97 -4.26
N PRO A 142 -9.17 23.71 -5.14
CA PRO A 142 -8.91 25.14 -4.95
C PRO A 142 -10.19 25.94 -4.69
N ARG A 143 -10.11 26.93 -3.81
CA ARG A 143 -11.28 27.71 -3.40
C ARG A 143 -11.56 28.81 -4.43
N GLY A 144 -11.93 28.43 -5.65
CA GLY A 144 -12.32 29.39 -6.70
C GLY A 144 -12.26 28.85 -8.12
N GLY A 145 -13.39 28.38 -8.65
CA GLY A 145 -13.59 28.05 -10.06
C GLY A 145 -15.07 28.18 -10.41
N GLY A 146 -15.45 29.36 -10.90
CA GLY A 146 -16.83 29.71 -11.22
C GLY A 146 -17.43 28.88 -12.36
N GLN A 147 -18.75 28.74 -12.29
CA GLN A 147 -19.63 28.28 -13.36
C GLN A 147 -19.25 28.90 -14.71
N SER A 148 -19.24 28.10 -15.77
CA SER A 148 -19.51 28.62 -17.11
C SER A 148 -20.49 27.70 -17.83
N ALA A 149 -21.69 28.24 -18.05
CA ALA A 149 -22.74 27.66 -18.84
C ALA A 149 -22.51 27.92 -20.33
N THR A 150 -23.11 27.06 -21.16
CA THR A 150 -23.27 27.11 -22.64
C THR A 150 -22.07 26.56 -23.43
N ALA A 151 -22.24 25.62 -24.38
CA ALA A 151 -23.18 25.70 -25.50
C ALA A 151 -23.92 24.37 -25.82
N ARG A 152 -25.22 24.51 -26.12
CA ARG A 152 -25.96 23.61 -27.02
C ARG A 152 -25.32 23.73 -28.40
N GLY A 153 -24.76 22.63 -28.91
CA GLY A 153 -24.25 22.49 -30.27
C GLY A 153 -24.59 21.10 -30.80
N THR A 154 -25.64 21.07 -31.61
CA THR A 154 -26.01 20.12 -32.67
C THR A 154 -25.18 18.83 -32.81
N ARG A 155 -25.90 17.69 -32.75
CA ARG A 155 -25.48 16.36 -33.23
C ARG A 155 -24.81 16.45 -34.62
N PRO A 156 -23.76 15.65 -34.83
CA PRO A 156 -23.63 14.84 -36.03
C PRO A 156 -23.87 13.37 -35.69
N ASP A 157 -24.69 12.73 -36.52
CA ASP A 157 -24.92 11.29 -36.56
C ASP A 157 -23.64 10.52 -36.98
N GLY A 158 -23.37 9.37 -36.36
CA GLY A 158 -22.39 8.37 -36.84
C GLY A 158 -21.42 7.85 -35.75
N PRO A 159 -21.11 6.54 -35.68
CA PRO A 159 -20.88 5.85 -34.42
C PRO A 159 -19.41 5.86 -33.98
N ALA A 160 -19.16 6.05 -32.68
CA ALA A 160 -17.89 5.69 -32.05
C ALA A 160 -18.13 4.57 -31.03
N ARG A 161 -17.72 3.36 -31.40
CA ARG A 161 -17.78 2.14 -30.60
C ARG A 161 -16.58 2.08 -29.64
N GLY A 162 -16.82 1.80 -28.36
CA GLY A 162 -15.79 1.45 -27.37
C GLY A 162 -15.27 2.59 -26.46
N LEU A 163 -14.53 2.15 -25.43
CA LEU A 163 -13.79 2.98 -24.46
C LEU A 163 -12.95 4.05 -25.17
N SER A 164 -12.87 5.26 -24.57
CA SER A 164 -12.19 6.42 -25.15
C SER A 164 -10.76 6.11 -25.63
N PRO A 165 -10.37 6.45 -26.87
CA PRO A 165 -8.99 6.33 -27.35
C PRO A 165 -7.94 7.13 -26.55
N SER A 166 -8.40 8.04 -25.67
CA SER A 166 -7.61 9.05 -24.98
C SER A 166 -7.18 8.69 -23.54
N ALA A 167 -7.57 7.53 -23.01
CA ALA A 167 -7.18 7.11 -21.66
C ALA A 167 -6.11 6.02 -21.71
N PHE A 168 -4.96 6.28 -21.09
CA PHE A 168 -3.93 5.26 -20.85
C PHE A 168 -4.56 4.12 -20.02
N ARG A 169 -4.64 2.92 -20.61
CA ARG A 169 -5.53 1.84 -20.15
C ARG A 169 -4.88 1.05 -19.03
N LYS A 170 -5.65 0.60 -18.03
CA LYS A 170 -5.12 -0.22 -16.91
C LYS A 170 -4.46 -1.51 -17.39
N ASN A 171 -3.40 -1.94 -16.70
CA ASN A 171 -2.85 -3.29 -16.85
C ASN A 171 -3.94 -4.34 -16.58
N GLY A 172 -3.89 -5.47 -17.31
CA GLY A 172 -4.80 -6.60 -17.07
C GLY A 172 -5.29 -7.30 -18.34
N LEU A 173 -6.35 -8.09 -18.18
CA LEU A 173 -6.94 -8.89 -19.24
C LEU A 173 -8.03 -8.13 -19.98
N TYR A 174 -8.05 -8.24 -21.30
CA TYR A 174 -9.00 -7.59 -22.18
C TYR A 174 -9.51 -8.56 -23.24
N ALA A 175 -10.69 -8.25 -23.75
CA ALA A 175 -11.28 -8.93 -24.88
C ALA A 175 -11.69 -7.92 -25.94
N GLN A 176 -11.44 -8.26 -27.21
CA GLN A 176 -11.90 -7.50 -28.35
C GLN A 176 -13.25 -8.04 -28.81
N ARG A 177 -14.22 -7.14 -28.94
CA ARG A 177 -15.54 -7.42 -29.52
C ARG A 177 -15.81 -6.39 -30.59
N GLU A 178 -16.00 -6.88 -31.82
CA GLU A 178 -16.06 -6.02 -33.01
C GLU A 178 -14.81 -5.14 -33.12
N SER A 179 -14.97 -3.81 -33.12
CA SER A 179 -13.88 -2.82 -33.17
C SER A 179 -13.50 -2.24 -31.81
N ALA A 180 -14.12 -2.73 -30.72
CA ALA A 180 -13.95 -2.18 -29.38
C ALA A 180 -13.27 -3.19 -28.45
N GLU A 181 -12.51 -2.66 -27.50
CA GLU A 181 -11.78 -3.44 -26.51
C GLU A 181 -12.35 -3.15 -25.14
N TYR A 182 -12.56 -4.22 -24.39
CA TYR A 182 -13.19 -4.17 -23.08
C TYR A 182 -12.33 -4.85 -22.06
N ARG A 183 -12.25 -4.28 -20.87
CA ARG A 183 -11.60 -4.96 -19.75
C ARG A 183 -12.40 -6.20 -19.41
N LEU A 184 -11.72 -7.34 -19.36
CA LEU A 184 -12.30 -8.63 -19.05
C LEU A 184 -12.02 -8.94 -17.57
N VAL A 185 -13.08 -9.19 -16.80
CA VAL A 185 -13.00 -9.44 -15.36
C VAL A 185 -13.79 -10.69 -15.01
N ARG A 186 -13.24 -11.52 -14.14
CA ARG A 186 -13.95 -12.69 -13.60
C ARG A 186 -14.89 -12.24 -12.48
N GLN A 187 -16.15 -12.65 -12.56
CA GLN A 187 -17.14 -12.50 -11.50
C GLN A 187 -17.63 -13.87 -11.05
N ARG A 188 -18.41 -13.89 -9.96
CA ARG A 188 -18.98 -15.10 -9.37
C ARG A 188 -19.73 -15.97 -10.39
N ASP A 189 -20.45 -15.33 -11.30
CA ASP A 189 -21.34 -16.00 -12.27
C ASP A 189 -20.69 -16.18 -13.66
N GLY A 190 -19.38 -15.93 -13.79
CA GLY A 190 -18.63 -16.09 -15.03
C GLY A 190 -17.81 -14.87 -15.42
N TRP A 191 -17.39 -14.82 -16.68
CA TRP A 191 -16.61 -13.72 -17.22
C TRP A 191 -17.50 -12.57 -17.67
N VAL A 192 -17.07 -11.33 -17.43
CA VAL A 192 -17.79 -10.14 -17.83
C VAL A 192 -16.86 -9.12 -18.51
N LEU A 193 -17.40 -8.42 -19.51
CA LEU A 193 -16.79 -7.22 -20.09
C LEU A 193 -17.22 -5.99 -19.29
N HIS A 194 -16.27 -5.10 -19.01
CA HIS A 194 -16.51 -3.83 -18.31
C HIS A 194 -16.29 -2.64 -19.25
N THR A 195 -17.15 -1.63 -19.11
CA THR A 195 -16.99 -0.30 -19.70
C THR A 195 -17.50 0.78 -18.75
N ASP A 196 -16.95 1.99 -18.86
CA ASP A 196 -17.34 3.18 -18.10
C ASP A 196 -18.47 3.97 -18.79
N ARG A 197 -18.82 3.60 -20.03
CA ARG A 197 -19.86 4.24 -20.83
C ARG A 197 -21.05 3.31 -21.05
N PRO A 198 -22.28 3.85 -21.18
CA PRO A 198 -23.42 3.05 -21.58
C PRO A 198 -23.20 2.50 -23.00
N GLU A 199 -23.34 1.19 -23.15
CA GLU A 199 -23.16 0.49 -24.43
C GLU A 199 -24.22 -0.60 -24.61
N ASP A 200 -24.53 -0.91 -25.87
CA ASP A 200 -25.55 -1.89 -26.21
C ASP A 200 -25.19 -3.29 -25.69
N GLY A 201 -26.13 -3.87 -24.95
CA GLY A 201 -25.96 -5.14 -24.26
C GLY A 201 -25.26 -5.05 -22.91
N PHE A 202 -24.77 -3.89 -22.49
CA PHE A 202 -24.21 -3.69 -21.16
C PHE A 202 -25.26 -3.18 -20.18
N THR A 203 -25.28 -3.73 -18.97
CA THR A 203 -26.16 -3.33 -17.89
C THR A 203 -25.39 -2.50 -16.88
N ARG A 204 -25.96 -1.37 -16.45
CA ARG A 204 -25.36 -0.55 -15.39
C ARG A 204 -25.34 -1.31 -14.06
N ARG A 205 -24.17 -1.40 -13.43
CA ARG A 205 -23.98 -1.86 -12.05
C ARG A 205 -23.05 -0.89 -11.32
N HIS A 206 -23.60 -0.23 -10.30
CA HIS A 206 -22.92 0.84 -9.56
C HIS A 206 -22.41 1.97 -10.49
N ASP A 207 -21.11 2.21 -10.49
CA ASP A 207 -20.39 3.22 -11.27
C ASP A 207 -19.98 2.75 -12.67
N ARG A 208 -20.31 1.51 -13.07
CA ARG A 208 -19.86 0.91 -14.33
C ARG A 208 -20.97 0.20 -15.12
N TYR A 209 -20.66 -0.17 -16.34
CA TYR A 209 -21.52 -0.97 -17.21
C TYR A 209 -20.85 -2.31 -17.49
N VAL A 210 -21.59 -3.40 -17.32
CA VAL A 210 -21.08 -4.76 -17.44
C VAL A 210 -21.91 -5.61 -18.40
N ARG A 211 -21.27 -6.49 -19.15
CA ARG A 211 -21.92 -7.51 -19.98
C ARG A 211 -21.33 -8.88 -19.67
N ALA A 212 -22.18 -9.86 -19.40
CA ALA A 212 -21.75 -11.25 -19.28
C ALA A 212 -21.25 -11.79 -20.63
N VAL A 213 -20.16 -12.55 -20.60
CA VAL A 213 -19.64 -13.29 -21.75
C VAL A 213 -20.31 -14.66 -21.76
N ALA A 214 -20.88 -15.05 -22.89
CA ALA A 214 -21.50 -16.38 -22.99
C ALA A 214 -20.42 -17.49 -23.05
N PRO A 215 -20.68 -18.69 -22.51
CA PRO A 215 -19.68 -19.77 -22.46
C PRO A 215 -19.12 -20.20 -23.83
N ASP A 216 -19.91 -20.02 -24.89
CA ASP A 216 -19.57 -20.34 -26.28
C ASP A 216 -19.14 -19.11 -27.09
N GLU A 217 -19.15 -17.91 -26.49
CA GLU A 217 -18.81 -16.67 -27.18
C GLU A 217 -17.32 -16.66 -27.54
N GLN A 218 -17.00 -16.49 -28.82
CA GLN A 218 -15.61 -16.39 -29.26
C GLN A 218 -15.18 -14.93 -29.28
N LEU A 219 -14.27 -14.56 -28.38
CA LEU A 219 -13.66 -13.23 -28.32
C LEU A 219 -12.15 -13.35 -28.35
N GLU A 220 -11.49 -12.49 -29.12
CA GLU A 220 -10.04 -12.38 -29.10
C GLU A 220 -9.60 -11.77 -27.77
N CYS A 221 -8.87 -12.54 -26.96
CA CYS A 221 -8.41 -12.12 -25.65
C CYS A 221 -6.92 -11.76 -25.69
N PHE A 222 -6.53 -10.79 -24.86
CA PHE A 222 -5.13 -10.39 -24.74
C PHE A 222 -4.87 -9.78 -23.37
N THR A 223 -3.63 -9.92 -22.89
CA THR A 223 -3.14 -9.19 -21.72
C THR A 223 -2.46 -7.90 -22.17
N LEU A 224 -2.74 -6.82 -21.45
CA LEU A 224 -2.11 -5.52 -21.62
C LEU A 224 -1.17 -5.27 -20.43
N ALA A 225 0.09 -4.97 -20.73
CA ALA A 225 1.09 -4.59 -19.74
C ALA A 225 1.87 -3.35 -20.22
N HIS A 226 2.18 -2.45 -19.30
CA HIS A 226 3.02 -1.28 -19.56
C HIS A 226 4.34 -1.37 -18.79
N THR A 227 5.43 -1.22 -19.53
CA THR A 227 6.78 -1.04 -18.99
C THR A 227 7.32 0.29 -19.50
N GLY A 228 8.35 0.81 -18.86
CA GLY A 228 8.92 2.07 -19.27
C GLY A 228 10.37 2.23 -18.86
N VAL A 229 10.95 3.32 -19.34
CA VAL A 229 12.24 3.83 -18.89
C VAL A 229 12.01 5.23 -18.35
N PHE A 230 12.40 5.46 -17.09
CA PHE A 230 12.32 6.75 -16.42
C PHE A 230 13.71 7.16 -15.96
N HIS A 231 14.26 8.24 -16.53
CA HIS A 231 15.64 8.70 -16.24
C HIS A 231 16.72 7.60 -16.33
N GLY A 232 16.52 6.62 -17.23
CA GLY A 232 17.43 5.48 -17.42
C GLY A 232 17.15 4.27 -16.53
N LEU A 233 16.12 4.32 -15.67
CA LEU A 233 15.66 3.22 -14.84
C LEU A 233 14.54 2.45 -15.55
N VAL A 234 14.65 1.12 -15.59
CA VAL A 234 13.54 0.27 -16.05
C VAL A 234 12.45 0.25 -14.98
N VAL A 235 11.23 0.61 -15.39
CA VAL A 235 10.07 0.71 -14.50
C VAL A 235 8.90 -0.10 -15.03
N ARG A 236 8.12 -0.73 -14.15
CA ARG A 236 6.73 -1.11 -14.43
C ARG A 236 5.89 0.15 -14.39
N VAL A 237 4.94 0.28 -15.30
CA VAL A 237 4.05 1.43 -15.37
C VAL A 237 2.63 0.95 -15.07
N ASP A 238 2.08 1.40 -13.95
CA ASP A 238 0.73 1.11 -13.50
C ASP A 238 -0.15 2.36 -13.74
N PRO A 239 -1.14 2.29 -14.64
CA PRO A 239 -2.02 3.40 -14.98
C PRO A 239 -2.88 3.85 -13.79
N GLY A 240 -2.71 5.11 -13.38
CA GLY A 240 -3.48 5.77 -12.34
C GLY A 240 -4.74 6.47 -12.89
N ASN A 241 -5.32 7.35 -12.08
CA ASN A 241 -6.42 8.21 -12.51
C ASN A 241 -5.88 9.53 -13.08
N ALA A 242 -6.70 10.23 -13.86
CA ALA A 242 -6.45 11.62 -14.29
C ALA A 242 -5.13 11.87 -15.06
N GLY A 243 -4.65 10.90 -15.84
CA GLY A 243 -3.44 11.06 -16.66
C GLY A 243 -2.13 10.85 -15.90
N LEU A 244 -2.20 10.34 -14.67
CA LEU A 244 -1.02 9.94 -13.90
C LEU A 244 -0.73 8.44 -14.07
N VAL A 245 0.53 8.08 -13.91
CA VAL A 245 1.00 6.70 -13.87
C VAL A 245 1.89 6.49 -12.66
N GLN A 246 1.70 5.36 -11.99
CA GLN A 246 2.59 4.90 -10.95
C GLN A 246 3.70 4.08 -11.59
N LEU A 247 4.93 4.52 -11.41
CA LEU A 247 6.13 3.81 -11.78
C LEU A 247 6.54 2.93 -10.62
N SER A 248 7.00 1.71 -10.90
CA SER A 248 7.64 0.86 -9.89
C SER A 248 8.91 0.22 -10.41
N THR A 249 9.94 0.14 -9.57
CA THR A 249 11.22 -0.50 -9.88
C THR A 249 11.87 -1.02 -8.61
N ARG A 250 12.79 -1.97 -8.73
CA ARG A 250 13.62 -2.43 -7.60
C ARG A 250 15.01 -1.81 -7.58
N ASP A 251 15.30 -0.96 -8.57
CA ASP A 251 16.58 -0.27 -8.62
C ASP A 251 16.66 0.81 -7.55
N ARG A 252 17.55 0.62 -6.56
CA ARG A 252 17.76 1.57 -5.47
C ARG A 252 18.18 2.96 -5.95
N ARG A 253 18.77 3.08 -7.14
CA ARG A 253 19.11 4.39 -7.74
C ARG A 253 17.88 5.25 -7.95
N ALA A 254 16.69 4.66 -8.04
CA ALA A 254 15.42 5.38 -8.14
C ALA A 254 15.14 6.35 -6.98
N LEU A 255 15.79 6.17 -5.81
CA LEU A 255 15.73 7.14 -4.72
C LEU A 255 16.30 8.51 -5.11
N GLU A 256 17.30 8.56 -6.00
CA GLU A 256 17.90 9.80 -6.52
C GLU A 256 16.90 10.55 -7.41
N ASP A 257 16.03 9.79 -8.07
CA ASP A 257 14.90 10.27 -8.85
C ASP A 257 13.61 10.34 -8.02
N GLY A 258 13.70 10.45 -6.69
CA GLY A 258 12.54 10.72 -5.84
C GLY A 258 11.50 9.60 -5.73
N PHE A 259 11.84 8.36 -6.10
CA PHE A 259 11.00 7.21 -5.77
C PHE A 259 11.05 6.94 -4.27
N ILE A 260 9.97 6.38 -3.72
CA ILE A 260 9.86 6.01 -2.31
C ILE A 260 9.79 4.49 -2.16
N PRO A 261 10.36 3.91 -1.08
CA PRO A 261 10.17 2.50 -0.77
C PRO A 261 8.68 2.14 -0.62
N PHE A 262 8.27 1.00 -1.17
CA PHE A 262 6.91 0.46 -1.11
C PHE A 262 6.96 -1.08 -1.07
N GLY A 263 6.04 -1.70 -0.33
CA GLY A 263 5.99 -3.16 -0.18
C GLY A 263 7.05 -3.72 0.77
N PHE A 264 7.70 -4.84 0.41
CA PHE A 264 8.68 -5.53 1.25
C PHE A 264 9.86 -4.63 1.65
N GLU A 265 10.16 -4.53 2.94
CA GLU A 265 11.30 -3.75 3.45
C GLU A 265 12.62 -4.54 3.52
N ARG A 266 12.88 -5.37 2.50
CA ARG A 266 14.12 -6.15 2.36
C ARG A 266 14.96 -5.60 1.20
N ARG A 267 16.26 -5.43 1.40
CA ARG A 267 17.14 -4.77 0.41
C ARG A 267 17.12 -5.44 -0.97
N GLU A 268 16.89 -6.75 -1.01
CA GLU A 268 16.93 -7.59 -2.22
C GLU A 268 15.62 -7.55 -3.03
N ILE A 269 14.50 -7.20 -2.40
CA ILE A 269 13.15 -7.23 -3.02
C ILE A 269 12.36 -5.94 -2.80
N GLN A 270 12.99 -4.90 -2.23
CA GLN A 270 12.42 -3.59 -2.02
C GLN A 270 11.95 -3.01 -3.36
N GLU A 271 10.65 -2.81 -3.48
CA GLU A 271 10.09 -2.04 -4.58
C GLU A 271 10.17 -0.56 -4.20
N TYR A 272 10.49 0.28 -5.18
CA TYR A 272 10.48 1.72 -5.11
C TYR A 272 9.44 2.22 -6.10
N VAL A 273 8.55 3.10 -5.66
CA VAL A 273 7.45 3.61 -6.47
C VAL A 273 7.52 5.12 -6.58
N ARG A 274 7.02 5.66 -7.69
CA ARG A 274 6.85 7.09 -7.91
C ARG A 274 5.66 7.33 -8.81
N THR A 275 4.84 8.32 -8.50
CA THR A 275 3.76 8.74 -9.40
C THR A 275 4.25 9.91 -10.24
N VAL A 276 4.04 9.83 -11.56
CA VAL A 276 4.37 10.90 -12.51
C VAL A 276 3.23 11.09 -13.50
N ALA A 277 3.25 12.19 -14.25
CA ALA A 277 2.33 12.36 -15.38
C ALA A 277 2.66 11.37 -16.50
N VAL A 278 1.66 10.88 -17.22
CA VAL A 278 1.86 9.94 -18.34
C VAL A 278 2.69 10.55 -19.48
N ASP A 279 2.67 11.87 -19.60
CA ASP A 279 3.42 12.68 -20.57
C ASP A 279 4.68 13.32 -19.97
N ASP A 280 5.15 12.83 -18.81
CA ASP A 280 6.40 13.28 -18.21
C ASP A 280 7.56 13.09 -19.22
N PRO A 281 8.35 14.15 -19.51
CA PRO A 281 9.40 14.09 -20.52
C PRO A 281 10.54 13.12 -20.19
N GLY A 282 10.69 12.75 -18.91
CA GLY A 282 11.63 11.76 -18.44
C GLY A 282 11.16 10.32 -18.61
N LEU A 283 9.88 10.10 -18.94
CA LEU A 283 9.24 8.80 -19.04
C LEU A 283 9.02 8.39 -20.51
N SER A 284 9.55 7.23 -20.88
CA SER A 284 9.20 6.54 -22.12
C SER A 284 8.43 5.25 -21.79
N ILE A 285 7.25 5.07 -22.36
CA ILE A 285 6.37 3.93 -22.09
C ILE A 285 6.30 3.00 -23.30
N THR A 286 6.53 1.72 -23.05
CA THR A 286 6.24 0.63 -23.99
C THR A 286 4.98 -0.11 -23.53
N THR A 287 3.98 -0.19 -24.41
CA THR A 287 2.79 -1.01 -24.18
C THR A 287 2.94 -2.34 -24.90
N THR A 288 2.90 -3.44 -24.15
CA THR A 288 2.93 -4.78 -24.71
C THR A 288 1.53 -5.38 -24.69
N ARG A 289 1.09 -5.87 -25.86
CA ARG A 289 -0.14 -6.64 -26.02
C ARG A 289 0.24 -8.08 -26.33
N THR A 290 -0.14 -8.99 -25.46
CA THR A 290 0.11 -10.43 -25.66
C THR A 290 -1.22 -11.15 -25.88
N PRO A 291 -1.46 -11.75 -27.06
CA PRO A 291 -2.63 -12.58 -27.29
C PRO A 291 -2.68 -13.73 -26.29
N VAL A 292 -3.85 -14.00 -25.72
CA VAL A 292 -4.08 -15.15 -24.84
C VAL A 292 -5.35 -15.88 -25.27
N PRO A 293 -5.45 -17.20 -25.08
CA PRO A 293 -6.69 -17.92 -25.36
C PRO A 293 -7.85 -17.37 -24.53
N ALA A 294 -9.08 -17.46 -25.04
CA ALA A 294 -10.26 -17.08 -24.29
C ALA A 294 -10.36 -17.93 -23.01
N PRO A 295 -10.36 -17.32 -21.82
CA PRO A 295 -10.20 -18.05 -20.57
C PRO A 295 -11.43 -18.92 -20.21
N TRP A 296 -12.56 -18.71 -20.88
CA TRP A 296 -13.76 -19.56 -20.74
C TRP A 296 -13.81 -20.72 -21.74
N THR A 297 -12.96 -20.74 -22.78
CA THR A 297 -12.88 -21.84 -23.76
C THR A 297 -11.78 -22.84 -23.44
N GLN A 298 -10.88 -22.51 -22.50
CA GLN A 298 -9.97 -23.50 -21.95
C GLN A 298 -10.81 -24.50 -21.18
N ASP A 299 -10.61 -25.81 -21.45
CA ASP A 299 -11.13 -26.88 -20.59
C ASP A 299 -10.71 -26.53 -19.18
N ALA A 300 -11.64 -25.98 -18.41
CA ALA A 300 -11.37 -25.63 -17.04
C ALA A 300 -10.91 -26.94 -16.40
N PRO A 301 -9.71 -27.03 -15.78
CA PRO A 301 -9.55 -28.02 -14.73
C PRO A 301 -10.74 -27.77 -13.81
N ARG A 302 -11.66 -28.74 -13.83
CA ARG A 302 -12.97 -28.78 -13.19
C ARG A 302 -13.02 -27.70 -12.13
N ALA A 303 -13.72 -26.60 -12.38
CA ALA A 303 -13.79 -25.50 -11.43
C ALA A 303 -14.25 -26.08 -10.08
N ALA A 304 -13.31 -26.28 -9.17
CA ALA A 304 -13.60 -26.11 -7.77
C ALA A 304 -14.06 -24.65 -7.74
N GLY A 305 -15.38 -24.45 -7.71
CA GLY A 305 -15.94 -23.11 -7.73
C GLY A 305 -15.22 -22.28 -6.67
N THR A 306 -15.07 -20.98 -6.91
CA THR A 306 -14.63 -19.99 -5.92
C THR A 306 -15.64 -19.99 -4.77
N THR A 307 -15.60 -21.05 -4.00
CA THR A 307 -16.45 -21.31 -2.86
C THR A 307 -15.69 -20.64 -1.76
N LEU A 308 -16.07 -19.39 -1.50
CA LEU A 308 -15.57 -18.64 -0.36
C LEU A 308 -15.52 -19.59 0.84
N PRO A 309 -14.35 -19.78 1.45
CA PRO A 309 -14.22 -20.70 2.56
C PRO A 309 -15.24 -20.34 3.65
N PRO A 310 -16.16 -21.27 4.02
CA PRO A 310 -17.27 -20.94 4.90
C PRO A 310 -16.84 -20.73 6.36
N SER A 311 -15.58 -21.05 6.69
CA SER A 311 -15.02 -20.94 8.02
C SER A 311 -13.51 -20.70 7.97
N TRP A 312 -12.96 -20.23 9.09
CA TRP A 312 -11.52 -20.10 9.26
C TRP A 312 -10.77 -21.42 9.05
N GLY A 313 -11.31 -22.56 9.51
CA GLY A 313 -10.68 -23.86 9.30
C GLY A 313 -10.63 -24.28 7.82
N ALA A 314 -11.71 -24.03 7.07
CA ALA A 314 -11.71 -24.27 5.63
C ALA A 314 -10.71 -23.35 4.91
N PHE A 315 -10.61 -22.09 5.36
CA PHE A 315 -9.65 -21.14 4.80
C PHE A 315 -8.20 -21.51 5.12
N THR A 316 -7.90 -21.98 6.34
CA THR A 316 -6.57 -22.49 6.71
C THR A 316 -6.13 -23.61 5.77
N HIS A 317 -7.02 -24.55 5.45
CA HIS A 317 -6.72 -25.64 4.54
C HIS A 317 -6.43 -25.14 3.12
N ALA A 318 -7.34 -24.32 2.57
CA ALA A 318 -7.19 -23.67 1.27
C ALA A 318 -5.86 -22.89 1.16
N LEU A 319 -5.52 -22.12 2.19
CA LEU A 319 -4.29 -21.34 2.25
C LEU A 319 -3.04 -22.22 2.28
N ALA A 320 -3.05 -23.32 3.05
CA ALA A 320 -1.95 -24.28 3.08
C ALA A 320 -1.73 -24.96 1.73
N GLU A 321 -2.81 -25.21 0.97
CA GLU A 321 -2.70 -25.71 -0.40
C GLU A 321 -2.10 -24.67 -1.34
N THR A 322 -2.58 -23.42 -1.27
CA THR A 322 -2.08 -22.29 -2.07
C THR A 322 -0.58 -22.04 -1.88
N PHE A 323 -0.02 -22.27 -0.70
CA PHE A 323 1.41 -22.07 -0.47
C PHE A 323 2.32 -22.95 -1.34
N ARG A 324 1.82 -24.06 -1.90
CA ARG A 324 2.58 -24.86 -2.87
C ARG A 324 2.76 -24.12 -4.21
N ASP A 325 1.85 -23.20 -4.51
CA ASP A 325 1.85 -22.40 -5.74
C ASP A 325 2.60 -21.06 -5.54
N VAL A 326 2.98 -20.72 -4.29
CA VAL A 326 3.83 -19.55 -3.98
C VAL A 326 5.29 -19.95 -4.11
N SER A 327 5.74 -20.13 -5.35
CA SER A 327 7.11 -20.51 -5.70
C SER A 327 8.04 -19.29 -5.76
N ASP A 328 9.31 -19.51 -6.13
CA ASP A 328 10.28 -18.43 -6.38
C ASP A 328 9.69 -17.27 -7.19
N ARG A 329 10.04 -16.04 -6.77
CA ARG A 329 9.55 -14.75 -7.29
C ARG A 329 8.05 -14.53 -7.20
N THR A 330 7.30 -15.39 -6.52
CA THR A 330 5.85 -15.25 -6.36
C THR A 330 5.53 -14.51 -5.08
N TYR A 331 4.63 -13.54 -5.18
CA TYR A 331 4.17 -12.75 -4.06
C TYR A 331 2.67 -12.92 -3.91
N LEU A 332 2.22 -13.03 -2.66
CA LEU A 332 0.82 -13.18 -2.31
C LEU A 332 0.52 -12.25 -1.12
N ILE A 333 -0.46 -11.38 -1.26
CA ILE A 333 -1.00 -10.58 -0.17
C ILE A 333 -2.46 -10.95 0.03
N ILE A 334 -2.82 -11.29 1.26
CA ILE A 334 -4.19 -11.57 1.68
C ILE A 334 -4.58 -10.48 2.67
N MET A 335 -5.62 -9.72 2.34
CA MET A 335 -5.96 -8.49 3.06
C MET A 335 -7.46 -8.38 3.31
N SER A 336 -7.83 -7.60 4.32
CA SER A 336 -9.22 -7.17 4.51
C SER A 336 -9.67 -6.29 3.34
N ALA A 337 -10.84 -6.60 2.78
CA ALA A 337 -11.44 -5.79 1.72
C ALA A 337 -11.82 -4.38 2.20
N SER A 338 -12.09 -4.19 3.51
CA SER A 338 -12.51 -2.91 4.08
C SER A 338 -11.35 -2.07 4.63
N ASP A 339 -10.22 -2.69 4.96
CA ASP A 339 -9.01 -2.02 5.41
C ASP A 339 -7.78 -2.80 4.93
N PRO A 340 -7.24 -2.48 3.74
CA PRO A 340 -6.11 -3.22 3.15
C PRO A 340 -4.83 -3.21 3.98
N ARG A 341 -4.72 -2.36 5.02
CA ARG A 341 -3.58 -2.36 5.96
C ARG A 341 -3.59 -3.58 6.87
N ARG A 342 -4.73 -4.24 7.03
CA ARG A 342 -4.87 -5.50 7.78
C ARG A 342 -4.64 -6.66 6.82
N TYR A 343 -3.40 -7.10 6.72
CA TYR A 343 -2.99 -8.12 5.77
C TYR A 343 -1.98 -9.10 6.35
N VAL A 344 -1.82 -10.22 5.67
CA VAL A 344 -0.62 -11.05 5.71
C VAL A 344 -0.06 -11.12 4.30
N GLN A 345 1.26 -11.06 4.17
CA GLN A 345 1.92 -11.15 2.87
C GLN A 345 2.95 -12.26 2.86
N LEU A 346 3.20 -12.81 1.69
CA LEU A 346 4.15 -13.86 1.43
C LEU A 346 5.02 -13.54 0.23
N ALA A 347 6.29 -13.91 0.33
CA ALA A 347 7.25 -13.89 -0.77
C ALA A 347 7.89 -15.28 -0.88
N GLY A 348 7.64 -15.96 -1.99
CA GLY A 348 8.34 -17.17 -2.37
C GLY A 348 9.72 -16.83 -2.92
N GLY A 349 10.75 -17.30 -2.24
CA GLY A 349 12.12 -17.33 -2.73
C GLY A 349 12.52 -18.74 -3.16
N PRO A 350 13.76 -18.93 -3.64
CA PRO A 350 14.23 -20.22 -4.14
C PRO A 350 14.39 -21.26 -3.03
N THR A 351 14.62 -20.83 -1.79
CA THR A 351 14.88 -21.70 -0.63
C THR A 351 14.00 -21.41 0.59
N LEU A 352 13.29 -20.27 0.60
CA LEU A 352 12.49 -19.81 1.72
C LEU A 352 11.16 -19.28 1.21
N LEU A 353 10.09 -19.59 1.94
CA LEU A 353 8.83 -18.86 1.89
C LEU A 353 8.80 -17.90 3.07
N HIS A 354 8.89 -16.61 2.78
CA HIS A 354 8.80 -15.56 3.78
C HIS A 354 7.34 -15.19 3.98
N ALA A 355 6.94 -14.99 5.22
CA ALA A 355 5.64 -14.46 5.59
C ALA A 355 5.81 -13.24 6.48
N GLU A 356 4.95 -12.24 6.31
CA GLU A 356 4.97 -11.01 7.09
C GLU A 356 3.57 -10.56 7.48
N ALA A 357 3.47 -9.92 8.64
CA ALA A 357 2.25 -9.39 9.24
C ALA A 357 2.54 -7.99 9.81
N PRO A 358 1.73 -6.96 9.51
CA PRO A 358 1.93 -5.62 10.07
C PRO A 358 1.68 -5.53 11.57
N GLY A 359 2.43 -4.66 12.25
CA GLY A 359 2.25 -4.34 13.67
C GLY A 359 1.44 -3.05 13.87
N THR A 360 1.54 -2.51 15.09
CA THR A 360 0.88 -1.28 15.54
C THR A 360 1.35 -0.01 14.81
N ASP A 361 2.49 -0.08 14.14
CA ASP A 361 3.02 0.97 13.28
C ASP A 361 2.18 1.18 12.00
N VAL A 362 1.55 0.11 11.50
CA VAL A 362 0.70 0.13 10.30
C VAL A 362 -0.79 0.00 10.65
N VAL A 363 -1.12 -0.88 11.61
CA VAL A 363 -2.48 -1.14 12.10
C VAL A 363 -2.53 -0.78 13.57
N ALA A 364 -2.88 0.48 13.88
CA ALA A 364 -2.76 1.07 15.22
C ALA A 364 -3.43 0.27 16.36
N ASP A 365 -4.47 -0.51 16.05
CA ASP A 365 -5.22 -1.38 16.97
C ASP A 365 -4.90 -2.87 16.78
N ALA A 366 -3.78 -3.22 16.15
CA ALA A 366 -3.31 -4.60 16.05
C ALA A 366 -3.03 -5.16 17.45
N ASP A 367 -3.59 -6.34 17.74
CA ASP A 367 -3.23 -7.12 18.92
C ASP A 367 -1.91 -7.86 18.66
N GLU A 368 -0.81 -7.18 18.99
CA GLU A 368 0.56 -7.72 18.87
C GLU A 368 0.83 -8.88 19.84
N ASP A 369 0.10 -8.97 20.97
CA ASP A 369 0.18 -10.12 21.86
C ASP A 369 -0.38 -11.37 21.17
N ALA A 370 -1.42 -11.23 20.34
CA ALA A 370 -1.92 -12.31 19.50
C ALA A 370 -0.92 -12.74 18.40
N LEU A 371 -0.15 -11.81 17.83
CA LEU A 371 0.94 -12.13 16.89
C LEU A 371 2.07 -12.89 17.59
N HIS A 372 2.47 -12.41 18.77
CA HIS A 372 3.48 -13.07 19.60
C HIS A 372 3.03 -14.46 20.05
N ALA A 373 1.78 -14.63 20.47
CA ALA A 373 1.20 -15.92 20.87
C ALA A 373 1.01 -16.89 19.69
N ALA A 374 1.00 -16.37 18.45
CA ALA A 374 1.09 -17.14 17.23
C ALA A 374 2.54 -17.35 16.76
N ASP A 375 3.52 -17.08 17.65
CA ASP A 375 4.96 -17.23 17.51
C ASP A 375 5.60 -16.36 16.41
N TRP A 376 4.92 -15.34 15.88
CA TRP A 376 5.52 -14.45 14.88
C TRP A 376 6.78 -13.80 15.47
N ALA A 377 7.85 -13.72 14.68
CA ALA A 377 9.05 -13.02 15.09
C ALA A 377 8.76 -11.51 15.13
N PRO A 378 9.07 -10.81 16.24
CA PRO A 378 8.75 -9.40 16.37
C PRO A 378 9.60 -8.53 15.44
N PRO A 379 9.10 -7.34 15.04
CA PRO A 379 9.82 -6.37 14.24
C PRO A 379 11.25 -6.09 14.73
N GLY A 380 12.20 -5.97 13.81
CA GLY A 380 13.55 -5.47 14.07
C GLY A 380 13.83 -4.23 13.23
N PRO A 381 14.91 -3.47 13.50
CA PRO A 381 15.15 -2.26 12.71
C PRO A 381 15.65 -2.56 11.27
N ALA A 382 15.87 -3.83 10.93
CA ALA A 382 16.13 -4.30 9.55
C ALA A 382 14.90 -4.95 8.89
N GLN A 383 13.83 -5.16 9.67
CA GLN A 383 12.62 -5.85 9.25
C GLN A 383 11.47 -5.36 10.14
N PRO A 384 10.82 -4.23 9.80
CA PRO A 384 9.87 -3.57 10.70
C PRO A 384 8.50 -4.25 10.78
N SER A 385 8.25 -5.27 9.96
CA SER A 385 7.06 -6.13 10.07
C SER A 385 7.31 -7.32 10.99
N TRP A 386 6.25 -7.89 11.55
CA TRP A 386 6.32 -9.21 12.17
C TRP A 386 6.59 -10.25 11.08
N THR A 387 7.45 -11.22 11.33
CA THR A 387 7.88 -12.17 10.29
C THR A 387 7.85 -13.62 10.71
N TRP A 388 7.81 -14.47 9.69
CA TRP A 388 8.07 -15.89 9.80
C TRP A 388 8.71 -16.39 8.51
N GLU A 389 9.53 -17.43 8.60
CA GLU A 389 10.20 -18.03 7.45
C GLU A 389 10.00 -19.54 7.47
N LEU A 390 9.81 -20.13 6.29
CA LEU A 390 9.64 -21.55 6.11
C LEU A 390 10.59 -22.03 5.00
N GLU A 391 11.48 -22.96 5.33
CA GLU A 391 12.37 -23.60 4.35
C GLU A 391 11.58 -24.36 3.28
N GLN A 392 12.01 -24.19 2.02
CA GLN A 392 11.43 -24.83 0.86
C GLN A 392 12.39 -25.89 0.28
N PRO A 393 11.87 -27.04 -0.21
CA PRO A 393 10.46 -27.43 -0.23
C PRO A 393 9.95 -27.84 1.17
N ALA A 394 8.82 -27.26 1.58
CA ALA A 394 8.25 -27.54 2.90
C ALA A 394 7.34 -28.78 2.91
N ALA A 395 7.37 -29.55 4.00
CA ALA A 395 6.39 -30.60 4.24
C ALA A 395 4.99 -29.99 4.45
N GLY A 396 3.93 -30.76 4.13
CA GLY A 396 2.54 -30.29 4.26
C GLY A 396 2.15 -29.84 5.68
N THR A 397 2.79 -30.41 6.70
CA THR A 397 2.64 -30.00 8.10
C THR A 397 3.21 -28.60 8.36
N GLY A 398 4.35 -28.26 7.77
CA GLY A 398 4.93 -26.92 7.84
C GLY A 398 4.06 -25.86 7.13
N LEU A 399 3.54 -26.20 5.95
CA LEU A 399 2.60 -25.33 5.21
C LEU A 399 1.31 -25.08 6.01
N THR A 400 0.78 -26.12 6.66
CA THR A 400 -0.42 -26.01 7.51
C THR A 400 -0.16 -25.12 8.72
N ALA A 401 0.99 -25.30 9.40
CA ALA A 401 1.36 -24.47 10.54
C ALA A 401 1.54 -22.99 10.16
N LEU A 402 2.12 -22.72 8.98
CA LEU A 402 2.20 -21.36 8.44
C LEU A 402 0.80 -20.79 8.16
N ALA A 403 -0.11 -21.58 7.59
CA ALA A 403 -1.45 -21.12 7.26
C ALA A 403 -2.26 -20.81 8.54
N GLU A 404 -2.13 -21.63 9.57
CA GLU A 404 -2.73 -21.39 10.89
C GLU A 404 -2.24 -20.08 11.49
N ARG A 405 -0.93 -19.80 11.36
CA ARG A 405 -0.29 -18.58 11.84
C ARG A 405 -0.78 -17.32 11.11
N CYS A 406 -0.90 -17.39 9.78
CA CYS A 406 -1.52 -16.35 8.96
C CYS A 406 -2.98 -16.10 9.38
N VAL A 407 -3.76 -17.17 9.59
CA VAL A 407 -5.15 -17.07 10.03
C VAL A 407 -5.26 -16.48 11.44
N LYS A 408 -4.35 -16.81 12.36
CA LYS A 408 -4.32 -16.20 13.69
C LYS A 408 -4.04 -14.70 13.63
N ALA A 409 -3.12 -14.25 12.77
CA ALA A 409 -2.90 -12.82 12.54
C ALA A 409 -4.18 -12.14 12.03
N LEU A 410 -4.76 -12.65 10.94
CA LEU A 410 -5.98 -12.09 10.33
C LEU A 410 -7.16 -12.05 11.32
N ARG A 411 -7.39 -13.13 12.04
CA ARG A 411 -8.55 -13.29 12.93
C ARG A 411 -8.37 -12.60 14.28
N HIS A 412 -7.24 -12.82 14.94
CA HIS A 412 -7.02 -12.42 16.33
C HIS A 412 -6.28 -11.11 16.44
N ALA A 413 -5.21 -10.90 15.67
CA ALA A 413 -4.48 -9.64 15.69
C ALA A 413 -5.28 -8.50 15.05
N TYR A 414 -6.00 -8.78 13.96
CA TYR A 414 -6.71 -7.75 13.19
C TYR A 414 -8.23 -7.78 13.33
N GLY A 415 -8.80 -8.72 14.10
CA GLY A 415 -10.23 -8.78 14.37
C GLY A 415 -11.12 -9.03 13.15
N ILE A 416 -10.59 -9.62 12.07
CA ILE A 416 -11.38 -9.92 10.87
C ILE A 416 -12.41 -11.01 11.21
N SER A 417 -13.67 -10.77 10.86
CA SER A 417 -14.80 -11.61 11.29
C SER A 417 -14.82 -12.98 10.60
N GLY A 418 -14.42 -13.04 9.33
CA GLY A 418 -14.40 -14.29 8.56
C GLY A 418 -13.71 -14.17 7.20
N PRO A 419 -13.45 -15.31 6.52
CA PRO A 419 -12.80 -15.32 5.20
C PRO A 419 -13.55 -14.54 4.12
N SER A 420 -14.87 -14.37 4.24
CA SER A 420 -15.68 -13.58 3.31
C SER A 420 -15.34 -12.09 3.28
N ALA A 421 -14.62 -11.60 4.29
CA ALA A 421 -14.13 -10.22 4.34
C ALA A 421 -12.74 -10.07 3.70
N LEU A 422 -12.13 -11.15 3.19
CA LEU A 422 -10.80 -11.15 2.62
C LEU A 422 -10.82 -11.08 1.10
N VAL A 423 -9.81 -10.42 0.56
CA VAL A 423 -9.42 -10.44 -0.86
C VAL A 423 -7.93 -10.75 -0.96
N TYR A 424 -7.46 -11.11 -2.14
CA TYR A 424 -6.03 -11.34 -2.36
C TYR A 424 -5.51 -10.64 -3.60
N ARG A 425 -4.22 -10.33 -3.57
CA ARG A 425 -3.43 -9.93 -4.74
C ARG A 425 -2.23 -10.85 -4.84
N ALA A 426 -1.97 -11.40 -6.01
CA ALA A 426 -0.77 -12.19 -6.25
C ALA A 426 -0.17 -11.87 -7.61
N TRP A 427 1.15 -11.94 -7.69
CA TRP A 427 1.91 -11.71 -8.91
C TRP A 427 3.23 -12.47 -8.83
N ARG A 428 3.92 -12.58 -9.95
CA ARG A 428 5.24 -13.18 -10.04
C ARG A 428 6.17 -12.20 -10.72
N ASP A 429 7.27 -11.86 -10.06
CA ASP A 429 8.21 -10.92 -10.64
C ASP A 429 8.96 -11.52 -11.82
N PRO A 430 9.41 -10.68 -12.78
CA PRO A 430 10.31 -11.14 -13.82
C PRO A 430 11.61 -11.69 -13.21
N GLU A 431 12.27 -12.55 -13.97
CA GLU A 431 13.66 -12.88 -13.74
C GLU A 431 14.46 -11.59 -13.73
N THR A 432 15.38 -11.48 -12.77
CA THR A 432 16.17 -10.25 -12.57
C THR A 432 17.62 -10.56 -12.87
N MET A 433 18.23 -9.78 -13.78
CA MET A 433 19.66 -9.85 -14.04
C MET A 433 20.42 -9.31 -12.83
N LEU A 434 21.27 -10.13 -12.21
CA LEU A 434 21.99 -9.70 -11.02
C LEU A 434 23.08 -8.67 -11.39
N PRO A 435 23.47 -7.79 -10.44
CA PRO A 435 24.55 -6.84 -10.67
C PRO A 435 25.84 -7.55 -11.11
N GLY A 436 26.34 -7.21 -12.31
CA GLY A 436 27.56 -7.79 -12.89
C GLY A 436 27.33 -8.97 -13.84
N GLU A 437 26.09 -9.45 -13.97
CA GLU A 437 25.73 -10.41 -15.01
C GLU A 437 25.42 -9.72 -16.34
N THR A 438 25.61 -10.44 -17.44
CA THR A 438 25.23 -9.98 -18.78
C THR A 438 24.45 -11.09 -19.45
N TRP A 439 23.22 -10.79 -19.87
CA TRP A 439 22.39 -11.74 -20.60
C TRP A 439 22.71 -11.72 -22.09
N SER A 440 22.69 -12.90 -22.73
CA SER A 440 22.76 -13.00 -24.19
C SER A 440 21.47 -12.48 -24.83
N ALA A 441 21.51 -12.11 -26.11
CA ALA A 441 20.30 -11.72 -26.84
C ALA A 441 19.24 -12.84 -26.85
N GLU A 442 19.67 -14.10 -26.95
CA GLU A 442 18.80 -15.28 -26.88
C GLU A 442 18.13 -15.43 -25.49
N HIS A 443 18.86 -15.13 -24.42
CA HIS A 443 18.31 -15.12 -23.07
C HIS A 443 17.33 -13.94 -22.88
N MET A 444 17.63 -12.76 -23.42
CA MET A 444 16.73 -11.60 -23.39
C MET A 444 15.40 -11.82 -24.15
N GLU A 445 15.36 -12.75 -25.10
CA GLU A 445 14.11 -13.12 -25.80
C GLU A 445 13.25 -14.10 -25.01
N THR A 446 13.89 -14.95 -24.20
CA THR A 446 13.26 -16.09 -23.52
C THR A 446 13.16 -15.93 -22.00
N TYR A 447 13.74 -14.87 -21.43
CA TYR A 447 13.71 -14.63 -19.99
C TYR A 447 12.27 -14.57 -19.50
N ASP A 448 12.10 -15.06 -18.29
CA ASP A 448 10.80 -15.11 -17.68
C ASP A 448 10.36 -13.70 -17.25
N ARG A 449 9.38 -13.15 -17.97
CA ARG A 449 8.85 -11.80 -17.73
C ARG A 449 7.97 -11.68 -16.49
N GLY A 450 7.77 -12.80 -15.77
CA GLY A 450 6.87 -12.84 -14.63
C GLY A 450 5.41 -12.82 -15.06
N SER A 451 4.52 -12.50 -14.12
CA SER A 451 3.10 -12.27 -14.35
C SER A 451 2.61 -11.15 -13.44
N SER A 452 1.96 -10.14 -14.00
CA SER A 452 1.39 -9.02 -13.23
C SER A 452 0.17 -9.41 -12.39
N ALA A 453 -0.44 -10.56 -12.66
CA ALA A 453 -1.51 -11.16 -11.88
C ALA A 453 -1.38 -12.69 -11.89
N LEU A 454 -1.47 -13.31 -10.72
CA LEU A 454 -1.45 -14.76 -10.56
C LEU A 454 -2.78 -15.25 -9.97
N GLU A 455 -3.43 -16.16 -10.68
CA GLU A 455 -4.67 -16.79 -10.20
C GLU A 455 -4.33 -17.93 -9.23
N LEU A 456 -4.91 -17.89 -8.04
CA LEU A 456 -4.69 -18.88 -6.98
C LEU A 456 -6.04 -19.51 -6.61
N PRO A 457 -6.62 -20.35 -7.48
CA PRO A 457 -8.00 -20.82 -7.34
C PRO A 457 -8.23 -21.61 -6.04
N SER A 458 -7.21 -22.32 -5.56
CA SER A 458 -7.24 -23.08 -4.30
C SER A 458 -7.54 -22.19 -3.08
N LEU A 459 -7.24 -20.90 -3.14
CA LEU A 459 -7.43 -19.96 -2.04
C LEU A 459 -8.91 -19.65 -1.78
N GLY A 460 -9.75 -19.76 -2.82
CA GLY A 460 -11.19 -19.49 -2.74
C GLY A 460 -11.57 -18.03 -2.44
N LEU A 461 -10.62 -17.09 -2.51
CA LEU A 461 -10.85 -15.66 -2.29
C LEU A 461 -10.96 -14.89 -3.63
N PRO A 462 -11.60 -13.71 -3.64
CA PRO A 462 -11.58 -12.82 -4.81
C PRO A 462 -10.19 -12.20 -5.02
N SER A 463 -9.71 -12.20 -6.26
CA SER A 463 -8.51 -11.48 -6.70
C SER A 463 -8.83 -9.99 -6.94
N VAL A 464 -7.92 -9.08 -6.57
CA VAL A 464 -8.07 -7.61 -6.73
C VAL A 464 -6.99 -6.95 -7.57
#